data_AF-A0A8T2HGI4-F1
#
_entry.id   AF-A0A8T2HGI4-F1
#
_cell.length_a   1.000
_cell.length_b   1.000
_cell.length_c   1.000
_cell.angle_alpha   90.00
_cell.angle_beta   90.00
_cell.angle_gamma   90.00
#
_symmetry.space_group_name_H-M   'P 1'
#
loop_
_entity.id
_entity.type
_entity.pdbx_description
1 polymer ?
#
loop_
_entity_poly.entity_id
_entity_poly.type
_entity_poly.pdbx_seq_one_letter_code
_entity_poly.pdbx_strand_id
1 'polypeptide(L)'
;MGSGFSLFQKNLSSCYGDRDLLQPGLGDLPESCVALILQNLDPVEICRFSKLNTAFHGASWADFVWESKLPPDYKLILEKILGSFPDNLRKRDIFTFLSRVNSFDEGNKKAWVDKRTGGLCLCTSAKGLSITGIDDRRYWSHIPSDDSRFASVAYVQQIWWFQVDGEIDFPFPAGTYSVYFRLQLGKPGKRFGWKVVDTEQVHGWNIKPVRFQLSTEDGQHSSSQCMLTEAGNWSHYHAGDFVVGKSKSSSTKIKFSMTQIDCTHTKGGLCVDSVVVYPSSCKDRLMQI
;
A
#
# COMPACT_ATOMS: atom_id res chain seq x y z
N MET A 1 -65.46 -60.92 -6.09
CA MET A 1 -65.03 -61.47 -4.78
C MET A 1 -64.59 -60.31 -3.91
N GLY A 2 -65.06 -60.23 -2.66
CA GLY A 2 -64.46 -59.37 -1.63
C GLY A 2 -65.08 -57.99 -1.43
N SER A 3 -66.29 -57.96 -0.88
CA SER A 3 -66.92 -56.85 -0.15
C SER A 3 -66.23 -56.57 1.20
N GLY A 4 -66.25 -55.32 1.68
CA GLY A 4 -65.83 -54.96 3.05
C GLY A 4 -66.05 -53.49 3.41
N PHE A 5 -67.18 -53.22 4.07
CA PHE A 5 -67.73 -51.95 4.55
C PHE A 5 -66.85 -51.20 5.58
N SER A 6 -66.66 -49.88 5.40
CA SER A 6 -67.21 -48.75 6.21
C SER A 6 -66.61 -48.52 7.60
N LEU A 7 -66.18 -47.28 7.88
CA LEU A 7 -66.89 -46.38 8.81
C LEU A 7 -66.25 -44.99 8.80
N PHE A 8 -67.09 -43.98 8.58
CA PHE A 8 -66.82 -42.60 8.98
C PHE A 8 -66.76 -42.54 10.51
N GLN A 9 -65.69 -41.98 11.06
CA GLN A 9 -65.77 -41.35 12.37
C GLN A 9 -64.93 -40.06 12.37
N LYS A 10 -65.65 -38.94 12.30
CA LYS A 10 -65.14 -37.63 12.73
C LYS A 10 -64.86 -37.71 14.23
N ASN A 11 -63.67 -37.29 14.64
CA ASN A 11 -63.40 -36.66 15.94
C ASN A 11 -62.23 -35.68 15.67
N LEU A 12 -62.55 -34.41 15.44
CA LEU A 12 -62.47 -33.33 16.44
C LEU A 12 -61.07 -33.10 17.00
N SER A 13 -60.58 -31.89 16.69
CA SER A 13 -59.78 -31.02 17.54
C SER A 13 -58.51 -31.57 18.15
N SER A 14 -57.39 -31.17 17.55
CA SER A 14 -56.23 -30.75 18.32
C SER A 14 -55.54 -29.61 17.56
N CYS A 15 -56.07 -28.41 17.77
CA CYS A 15 -55.35 -27.17 17.56
C CYS A 15 -54.17 -27.15 18.54
N TYR A 16 -53.04 -27.75 18.15
CA TYR A 16 -51.76 -27.38 18.72
C TYR A 16 -51.01 -26.67 17.60
N GLY A 17 -51.03 -25.34 17.68
CA GLY A 17 -50.28 -24.48 16.80
C GLY A 17 -48.81 -24.81 16.93
N ASP A 18 -48.25 -25.43 15.90
CA ASP A 18 -46.83 -25.38 15.68
C ASP A 18 -46.55 -23.98 15.13
N ARG A 19 -46.31 -23.04 16.05
CA ARG A 19 -45.60 -21.82 15.71
C ARG A 19 -44.21 -22.27 15.33
N ASP A 20 -44.02 -22.54 14.04
CA ASP A 20 -42.71 -22.44 13.41
C ASP A 20 -42.31 -20.97 13.53
N LEU A 21 -41.82 -20.61 14.72
CA LEU A 21 -41.17 -19.35 14.98
C LEU A 21 -39.94 -19.39 14.09
N LEU A 22 -40.06 -18.83 12.89
CA LEU A 22 -38.94 -18.43 12.05
C LEU A 22 -37.92 -17.78 12.98
N GLN A 23 -36.88 -18.53 13.36
CA GLN A 23 -35.82 -17.98 14.18
C GLN A 23 -35.23 -16.84 13.34
N PRO A 24 -35.31 -15.59 13.82
CA PRO A 24 -34.85 -14.46 13.02
C PRO A 24 -33.37 -14.67 12.70
N GLY A 25 -33.08 -14.79 11.42
CA GLY A 25 -31.75 -15.00 10.90
C GLY A 25 -31.04 -13.67 10.67
N LEU A 26 -29.73 -13.75 10.44
CA LEU A 26 -28.92 -12.58 10.11
C LEU A 26 -29.36 -11.89 8.80
N GLY A 27 -30.15 -12.58 7.96
CA GLY A 27 -30.73 -12.04 6.72
C GLY A 27 -32.00 -11.22 6.92
N ASP A 28 -32.63 -11.28 8.10
CA ASP A 28 -33.87 -10.55 8.40
C ASP A 28 -33.61 -9.14 8.99
N LEU A 29 -32.34 -8.80 9.20
CA LEU A 29 -31.91 -7.48 9.66
C LEU A 29 -32.14 -6.41 8.57
N PRO A 30 -32.72 -5.24 8.90
CA PRO A 30 -32.80 -4.11 7.97
C PRO A 30 -31.40 -3.71 7.47
N GLU A 31 -31.30 -3.35 6.19
CA GLU A 31 -30.03 -2.94 5.58
C GLU A 31 -29.35 -1.79 6.33
N SER A 32 -30.14 -0.87 6.91
CA SER A 32 -29.62 0.23 7.72
C SER A 32 -28.88 -0.25 8.96
N CYS A 33 -29.39 -1.27 9.66
CA CYS A 33 -28.73 -1.87 10.82
C CYS A 33 -27.47 -2.63 10.39
N VAL A 34 -27.54 -3.40 9.30
CA VAL A 34 -26.38 -4.13 8.76
C VAL A 34 -25.28 -3.16 8.34
N ALA A 35 -25.64 -2.04 7.72
CA ALA A 35 -24.67 -1.06 7.25
C ALA A 35 -23.92 -0.37 8.40
N LEU A 36 -24.55 -0.18 9.57
CA LEU A 36 -23.85 0.26 10.80
C LEU A 36 -22.83 -0.77 11.31
N ILE A 37 -23.14 -2.07 11.17
CA ILE A 37 -22.19 -3.14 11.49
C ILE A 37 -21.01 -3.08 10.50
N LEU A 38 -21.30 -3.04 9.20
CA LEU A 38 -20.29 -2.99 8.14
C LEU A 38 -19.37 -1.77 8.25
N GLN A 39 -19.86 -0.63 8.73
CA GLN A 39 -19.05 0.57 8.96
C GLN A 39 -17.88 0.32 9.93
N ASN A 40 -17.98 -0.65 10.83
CA ASN A 40 -16.92 -0.97 11.79
C ASN A 40 -15.92 -2.02 11.28
N LEU A 41 -16.19 -2.64 10.13
CA LEU A 41 -15.35 -3.69 9.55
C LEU A 41 -14.30 -3.12 8.60
N ASP A 42 -13.22 -3.85 8.35
CA ASP A 42 -12.28 -3.47 7.30
C ASP A 42 -12.88 -3.72 5.88
N PRO A 43 -12.38 -3.05 4.83
CA PRO A 43 -12.93 -3.21 3.47
C PRO A 43 -12.89 -4.64 2.92
N VAL A 44 -11.90 -5.45 3.35
CA VAL A 44 -11.80 -6.86 2.96
C VAL A 44 -12.89 -7.68 3.64
N GLU A 45 -13.15 -7.43 4.92
CA GLU A 45 -14.25 -8.02 5.67
C GLU A 45 -15.59 -7.63 5.05
N ILE A 46 -15.83 -6.35 4.75
CA ILE A 46 -17.07 -5.90 4.09
C ILE A 46 -17.35 -6.72 2.81
N CYS A 47 -16.32 -6.97 2.00
CA CYS A 47 -16.43 -7.77 0.78
C CYS A 47 -16.64 -9.29 1.02
N ARG A 48 -16.28 -9.81 2.19
CA ARG A 48 -16.57 -11.18 2.60
C ARG A 48 -18.00 -11.28 3.11
N PHE A 49 -18.41 -10.36 3.97
CA PHE A 49 -19.73 -10.29 4.56
C PHE A 49 -20.81 -10.03 3.50
N SER A 50 -20.53 -9.25 2.46
CA SER A 50 -21.46 -9.02 1.34
C SER A 50 -21.87 -10.28 0.58
N LYS A 51 -21.14 -11.39 0.74
CA LYS A 51 -21.45 -12.68 0.11
C LYS A 51 -22.34 -13.59 0.97
N LEU A 52 -22.64 -13.21 2.20
CA LEU A 52 -23.36 -14.07 3.15
C LEU A 52 -24.87 -14.11 2.88
N ASN A 53 -25.49 -12.96 2.62
CA ASN A 53 -26.92 -12.85 2.32
C ASN A 53 -27.25 -11.53 1.59
N THR A 54 -28.51 -11.37 1.19
CA THR A 54 -29.01 -10.19 0.46
C THR A 54 -28.95 -8.90 1.27
N ALA A 55 -29.23 -8.93 2.58
CA ALA A 55 -29.16 -7.75 3.44
C ALA A 55 -27.73 -7.21 3.57
N PHE A 56 -26.75 -8.09 3.77
CA PHE A 56 -25.33 -7.72 3.77
C PHE A 56 -24.83 -7.31 2.40
N HIS A 57 -25.31 -7.97 1.34
CA HIS A 57 -25.05 -7.54 -0.01
C HIS A 57 -25.53 -6.09 -0.22
N GLY A 58 -26.82 -5.79 -0.02
CA GLY A 58 -27.39 -4.45 -0.19
C GLY A 58 -26.71 -3.39 0.68
N ALA A 59 -26.55 -3.68 1.97
CA ALA A 59 -25.86 -2.80 2.92
C ALA A 59 -24.41 -2.48 2.51
N SER A 60 -23.70 -3.43 1.89
CA SER A 60 -22.32 -3.22 1.43
C SER A 60 -22.20 -2.23 0.28
N TRP A 61 -23.29 -1.85 -0.40
CA TRP A 61 -23.28 -0.84 -1.46
C TRP A 61 -23.55 0.58 -0.95
N ALA A 62 -23.88 0.75 0.34
CA ALA A 62 -24.21 2.06 0.90
C ALA A 62 -22.99 3.00 0.90
N ASP A 63 -23.16 4.21 0.37
CA ASP A 63 -22.06 5.18 0.22
C ASP A 63 -21.43 5.56 1.56
N PHE A 64 -22.22 5.67 2.64
CA PHE A 64 -21.72 6.03 3.98
C PHE A 64 -20.75 4.99 4.56
N VAL A 65 -20.92 3.70 4.19
CA VAL A 65 -20.02 2.62 4.63
C VAL A 65 -18.63 2.88 4.07
N TRP A 66 -18.54 3.16 2.77
CA TRP A 66 -17.28 3.40 2.07
C TRP A 66 -16.70 4.78 2.34
N GLU A 67 -17.53 5.78 2.61
CA GLU A 67 -17.08 7.10 3.04
C GLU A 67 -16.26 7.03 4.32
N SER A 68 -16.60 6.15 5.26
CA SER A 68 -15.80 5.93 6.47
C SER A 68 -14.46 5.21 6.24
N LYS A 69 -14.28 4.57 5.07
CA LYS A 69 -13.06 3.85 4.67
C LYS A 69 -12.16 4.66 3.75
N LEU A 70 -12.68 5.73 3.17
CA LEU A 70 -11.92 6.63 2.31
C LEU A 70 -11.05 7.56 3.17
N PRO A 71 -9.83 7.90 2.71
CA PRO A 71 -9.08 8.98 3.33
C PRO A 71 -9.89 10.29 3.26
N PRO A 72 -9.91 11.14 4.31
CA PRO A 72 -10.68 12.39 4.31
C PRO A 72 -10.41 13.28 3.09
N ASP A 73 -9.15 13.33 2.64
CA ASP A 73 -8.68 14.16 1.54
C ASP A 73 -8.69 13.45 0.17
N TYR A 74 -9.52 12.40 0.01
CA TYR A 74 -9.58 11.59 -1.22
C TYR A 74 -9.77 12.40 -2.50
N LYS A 75 -10.47 13.56 -2.43
CA LYS A 75 -10.67 14.43 -3.59
C LYS A 75 -9.36 15.01 -4.11
N LEU A 76 -8.52 15.54 -3.21
CA LEU A 76 -7.21 16.10 -3.56
C LEU A 76 -6.26 15.00 -4.03
N ILE A 77 -6.34 13.81 -3.43
CA ILE A 77 -5.56 12.64 -3.86
C ILE A 77 -5.93 12.25 -5.29
N LEU A 78 -7.23 12.18 -5.61
CA LEU A 78 -7.71 11.86 -6.95
C LEU A 78 -7.26 12.91 -7.96
N GLU A 79 -7.43 14.19 -7.64
CA GLU A 79 -7.00 15.29 -8.50
C GLU A 79 -5.49 15.23 -8.77
N LYS A 80 -4.67 14.93 -7.75
CA LYS A 80 -3.21 14.78 -7.91
C LYS A 80 -2.82 13.59 -8.80
N ILE A 81 -3.60 12.51 -8.80
CA ILE A 81 -3.32 11.28 -9.56
C ILE A 81 -3.85 11.39 -11.00
N LEU A 82 -5.09 11.87 -11.18
CA LEU A 82 -5.81 11.89 -12.45
C LEU A 82 -5.69 13.23 -13.19
N GLY A 83 -5.25 14.30 -12.52
CA GLY A 83 -5.28 15.66 -13.04
C GLY A 83 -6.69 16.28 -13.11
N SER A 84 -7.74 15.52 -12.76
CA SER A 84 -9.13 15.96 -12.74
C SER A 84 -9.94 15.11 -11.76
N PHE A 85 -11.07 15.65 -11.28
CA PHE A 85 -12.00 14.91 -10.44
C PHE A 85 -13.16 14.38 -11.28
N PRO A 86 -13.38 13.05 -11.37
CA PRO A 86 -14.53 12.53 -12.09
C PRO A 86 -15.82 12.81 -11.29
N ASP A 87 -16.79 13.47 -11.92
CA ASP A 87 -18.09 13.74 -11.30
C ASP A 87 -18.90 12.46 -11.08
N ASN A 88 -19.71 12.45 -10.01
CA ASN A 88 -20.73 11.43 -9.71
C ASN A 88 -20.24 9.99 -9.46
N LEU A 89 -18.99 9.79 -9.04
CA LEU A 89 -18.53 8.45 -8.63
C LEU A 89 -19.10 8.04 -7.27
N ARG A 90 -19.57 6.78 -7.18
CA ARG A 90 -19.92 6.15 -5.91
C ARG A 90 -18.68 6.02 -5.03
N LYS A 91 -18.86 6.12 -3.70
CA LYS A 91 -17.75 6.11 -2.74
C LYS A 91 -16.96 4.80 -2.80
N ARG A 92 -17.66 3.69 -3.01
CA ARG A 92 -17.03 2.38 -3.22
C ARG A 92 -16.15 2.34 -4.47
N ASP A 93 -16.60 2.94 -5.56
CA ASP A 93 -15.86 2.90 -6.82
C ASP A 93 -14.60 3.76 -6.72
N ILE A 94 -14.67 4.88 -6.00
CA ILE A 94 -13.50 5.68 -5.60
C ILE A 94 -12.53 4.84 -4.77
N PHE A 95 -13.02 4.15 -3.74
CA PHE A 95 -12.17 3.30 -2.90
C PHE A 95 -11.51 2.19 -3.73
N THR A 96 -12.27 1.56 -4.62
CA THR A 96 -11.78 0.51 -5.51
C THR A 96 -10.70 1.02 -6.46
N PHE A 97 -10.87 2.24 -6.98
CA PHE A 97 -9.89 2.91 -7.82
C PHE A 97 -8.61 3.23 -7.02
N LEU A 98 -8.75 3.88 -5.86
CA LEU A 98 -7.61 4.24 -5.01
C LEU A 98 -6.88 3.02 -4.45
N SER A 99 -7.56 1.88 -4.29
CA SER A 99 -6.95 0.62 -3.86
C SER A 99 -6.11 -0.07 -4.94
N ARG A 100 -6.19 0.38 -6.20
CA ARG A 100 -5.30 -0.06 -7.28
C ARG A 100 -4.01 0.75 -7.21
N VAL A 101 -2.94 0.20 -7.77
CA VAL A 101 -1.67 0.93 -7.91
C VAL A 101 -1.84 1.94 -9.04
N ASN A 102 -1.98 3.21 -8.69
CA ASN A 102 -2.17 4.29 -9.64
C ASN A 102 -0.85 5.00 -9.91
N SER A 103 -0.45 5.11 -11.19
CA SER A 103 0.79 5.78 -11.58
C SER A 103 0.50 7.22 -11.96
N PHE A 104 1.38 8.13 -11.56
CA PHE A 104 1.32 9.56 -11.87
C PHE A 104 2.76 10.09 -12.01
N ASP A 105 2.92 11.38 -12.31
CA ASP A 105 4.25 12.01 -12.47
C ASP A 105 5.10 11.28 -13.53
N GLU A 106 4.56 11.17 -14.74
CA GLU A 106 5.17 10.45 -15.87
C GLU A 106 5.47 8.96 -15.57
N GLY A 107 4.78 8.40 -14.59
CA GLY A 107 4.97 7.00 -14.15
C GLY A 107 6.13 6.81 -13.16
N ASN A 108 6.78 7.89 -12.74
CA ASN A 108 7.86 7.83 -11.75
C ASN A 108 7.35 7.71 -10.32
N LYS A 109 6.08 8.03 -10.07
CA LYS A 109 5.43 7.89 -8.77
C LYS A 109 4.19 7.01 -8.87
N LYS A 110 3.91 6.25 -7.82
CA LYS A 110 2.68 5.45 -7.69
C LYS A 110 2.07 5.63 -6.33
N ALA A 111 0.74 5.70 -6.26
CA ALA A 111 -0.02 5.81 -5.03
C ALA A 111 -1.16 4.79 -5.00
N TRP A 112 -1.46 4.30 -3.80
CA TRP A 112 -2.60 3.42 -3.55
C TRP A 112 -3.04 3.49 -2.10
N VAL A 113 -4.28 3.09 -1.82
CA VAL A 113 -4.81 2.91 -0.47
C VAL A 113 -4.69 1.44 -0.09
N ASP A 114 -4.15 1.16 1.11
CA ASP A 114 -4.13 -0.20 1.63
C ASP A 114 -5.56 -0.69 1.89
N LYS A 115 -5.90 -1.85 1.31
CA LYS A 115 -7.26 -2.39 1.37
C LYS A 115 -7.74 -2.74 2.77
N ARG A 116 -6.83 -2.94 3.73
CA ARG A 116 -7.19 -3.32 5.09
C ARG A 116 -7.23 -2.09 6.00
N THR A 117 -6.21 -1.24 5.94
CA THR A 117 -6.10 -0.09 6.85
C THR A 117 -6.78 1.16 6.33
N GLY A 118 -7.08 1.24 5.03
CA GLY A 118 -7.55 2.48 4.40
C GLY A 118 -6.48 3.57 4.32
N GLY A 119 -5.23 3.27 4.70
CA GLY A 119 -4.13 4.21 4.72
C GLY A 119 -3.50 4.44 3.34
N LEU A 120 -3.17 5.68 3.04
CA LEU A 120 -2.51 6.06 1.79
C LEU A 120 -1.03 5.61 1.80
N CYS A 121 -0.64 4.93 0.73
CA CYS A 121 0.73 4.52 0.46
C CYS A 121 1.21 5.19 -0.84
N LEU A 122 2.49 5.52 -0.91
CA LEU A 122 3.09 6.15 -2.08
C LEU A 122 4.51 5.64 -2.29
N CYS A 123 4.90 5.37 -3.53
CA CYS A 123 6.29 5.10 -3.89
C CYS A 123 6.80 6.00 -5.02
N THR A 124 8.08 6.34 -4.96
CA THR A 124 8.83 7.07 -5.98
C THR A 124 9.94 6.17 -6.51
N SER A 125 9.96 5.94 -7.82
CA SER A 125 10.99 5.15 -8.50
C SER A 125 12.35 5.81 -8.46
N ALA A 126 13.42 5.05 -8.70
CA ALA A 126 14.77 5.58 -8.88
C ALA A 126 14.88 6.65 -9.99
N LYS A 127 14.02 6.62 -11.02
CA LYS A 127 13.96 7.65 -12.07
C LYS A 127 13.32 8.97 -11.59
N GLY A 128 12.49 8.90 -10.56
CA GLY A 128 11.92 10.07 -9.89
C GLY A 128 12.80 10.62 -8.76
N LEU A 129 14.01 10.08 -8.56
CA LEU A 129 14.97 10.53 -7.55
C LEU A 129 16.09 11.34 -8.21
N SER A 130 16.65 12.27 -7.45
CA SER A 130 17.85 13.00 -7.81
C SER A 130 19.08 12.22 -7.32
N ILE A 131 19.72 11.49 -8.23
CA ILE A 131 20.88 10.65 -7.92
C ILE A 131 22.14 11.32 -8.47
N THR A 132 23.15 11.54 -7.63
CA THR A 132 24.41 12.17 -8.06
C THR A 132 25.12 11.32 -9.10
N GLY A 133 25.37 11.90 -10.28
CA GLY A 133 26.10 11.26 -11.38
C GLY A 133 25.31 10.21 -12.16
N ILE A 134 23.98 10.15 -12.01
CA ILE A 134 23.11 9.13 -12.65
C ILE A 134 23.24 9.06 -14.18
N ASP A 135 23.53 10.19 -14.82
CA ASP A 135 23.70 10.28 -16.28
C ASP A 135 25.03 9.68 -16.76
N ASP A 136 25.99 9.51 -15.85
CA ASP A 136 27.30 8.93 -16.18
C ASP A 136 27.25 7.40 -16.14
N ARG A 137 27.24 6.81 -17.33
CA ARG A 137 27.21 5.36 -17.54
C ARG A 137 28.42 4.60 -16.97
N ARG A 138 29.50 5.31 -16.59
CA ARG A 138 30.65 4.72 -15.90
C ARG A 138 30.33 4.39 -14.44
N TYR A 139 29.44 5.16 -13.82
CA TYR A 139 29.07 4.98 -12.42
C TYR A 139 27.73 4.27 -12.29
N TRP A 140 26.77 4.60 -13.16
CA TRP A 140 25.39 4.14 -13.05
C TRP A 140 24.91 3.40 -14.29
N SER A 141 23.94 2.51 -14.08
CA SER A 141 23.21 1.87 -15.16
C SER A 141 21.77 1.63 -14.74
N HIS A 142 20.83 1.78 -15.67
CA HIS A 142 19.45 1.35 -15.45
C HIS A 142 19.33 -0.09 -15.90
N ILE A 143 18.92 -0.97 -14.98
CA ILE A 143 18.73 -2.39 -15.27
C ILE A 143 17.25 -2.75 -15.16
N PRO A 144 16.72 -3.57 -16.09
CA PRO A 144 15.38 -4.12 -15.96
C PRO A 144 15.27 -5.02 -14.72
N SER A 145 14.16 -4.95 -14.01
CA SER A 145 13.91 -5.80 -12.84
C SER A 145 12.43 -6.14 -12.73
N ASP A 146 12.13 -7.44 -12.75
CA ASP A 146 10.76 -7.95 -12.57
C ASP A 146 10.26 -7.75 -11.12
N ASP A 147 11.19 -7.61 -10.16
CA ASP A 147 10.84 -7.35 -8.76
C ASP A 147 10.48 -5.88 -8.50
N SER A 148 10.82 -5.00 -9.44
CA SER A 148 10.54 -3.57 -9.32
C SER A 148 9.10 -3.30 -9.71
N ARG A 149 8.43 -2.46 -8.91
CA ARG A 149 7.11 -1.92 -9.30
C ARG A 149 7.20 -1.03 -10.54
N PHE A 150 8.39 -0.60 -10.93
CA PHE A 150 8.65 0.32 -12.05
C PHE A 150 9.38 -0.35 -13.22
N ALA A 151 9.53 -1.69 -13.20
CA ALA A 151 10.23 -2.50 -14.20
C ALA A 151 11.72 -2.19 -14.39
N SER A 152 12.28 -1.19 -13.70
CA SER A 152 13.67 -0.78 -13.83
C SER A 152 14.19 -0.20 -12.51
N VAL A 153 15.45 -0.49 -12.20
CA VAL A 153 16.15 0.00 -11.00
C VAL A 153 17.47 0.67 -11.42
N ALA A 154 17.99 1.57 -10.58
CA ALA A 154 19.29 2.20 -10.77
C ALA A 154 20.37 1.38 -10.07
N TYR A 155 21.37 0.92 -10.82
CA TYR A 155 22.49 0.14 -10.31
C TYR A 155 23.78 0.94 -10.37
N VAL A 156 24.47 1.04 -9.24
CA VAL A 156 25.79 1.66 -9.17
C VAL A 156 26.88 0.61 -9.37
N GLN A 157 27.72 0.82 -10.36
CA GLN A 157 28.90 0.01 -10.65
C GLN A 157 30.00 0.31 -9.65
N GLN A 158 30.38 1.59 -9.55
CA GLN A 158 31.39 2.08 -8.62
C GLN A 158 31.23 3.58 -8.41
N ILE A 159 31.35 4.07 -7.18
CA ILE A 159 31.28 5.49 -6.84
C ILE A 159 32.05 5.81 -5.55
N TRP A 160 32.57 7.03 -5.45
CA TRP A 160 33.17 7.56 -4.22
C TRP A 160 32.13 8.36 -3.43
N TRP A 161 31.53 9.34 -4.09
CA TRP A 161 30.50 10.21 -3.54
C TRP A 161 29.11 9.65 -3.80
N PHE A 162 28.50 9.02 -2.80
CA PHE A 162 27.15 8.48 -2.93
C PHE A 162 26.11 9.40 -2.29
N GLN A 163 25.15 9.85 -3.10
CA GLN A 163 24.04 10.68 -2.66
C GLN A 163 22.81 10.45 -3.55
N VAL A 164 21.70 10.15 -2.90
CA VAL A 164 20.37 9.97 -3.51
C VAL A 164 19.40 10.84 -2.73
N ASP A 165 18.80 11.79 -3.41
CA ASP A 165 17.83 12.73 -2.84
C ASP A 165 16.46 12.53 -3.51
N GLY A 166 15.40 12.84 -2.78
CA GLY A 166 14.05 12.87 -3.34
C GLY A 166 13.16 13.86 -2.61
N GLU A 167 12.16 14.33 -3.35
CA GLU A 167 11.15 15.24 -2.85
C GLU A 167 9.77 14.73 -3.27
N ILE A 168 8.84 14.70 -2.31
CA ILE A 168 7.44 14.36 -2.54
C ILE A 168 6.60 15.52 -2.06
N ASP A 169 5.74 16.01 -2.96
CA ASP A 169 4.70 16.99 -2.67
C ASP A 169 3.34 16.35 -2.94
N PHE A 170 2.66 15.89 -1.88
CA PHE A 170 1.45 15.09 -2.00
C PHE A 170 0.45 15.37 -0.86
N PRO A 171 -0.88 15.37 -1.12
CA PRO A 171 -1.91 15.54 -0.09
C PRO A 171 -2.07 14.29 0.78
N PHE A 172 -1.10 14.06 1.67
CA PHE A 172 -1.17 12.97 2.64
C PHE A 172 -2.30 13.24 3.65
N PRO A 173 -3.19 12.27 3.91
CA PRO A 173 -4.15 12.35 5.00
C PRO A 173 -3.46 12.48 6.36
N ALA A 174 -4.15 13.06 7.35
CA ALA A 174 -3.62 13.15 8.70
C ALA A 174 -3.26 11.77 9.28
N GLY A 175 -2.06 11.67 9.85
CA GLY A 175 -1.53 10.40 10.37
C GLY A 175 -0.02 10.40 10.50
N THR A 176 0.52 9.29 11.01
CA THR A 176 1.97 9.06 11.09
C THR A 176 2.41 8.18 9.94
N TYR A 177 3.46 8.61 9.24
CA TYR A 177 4.02 7.92 8.08
C TYR A 177 5.49 7.63 8.30
N SER A 178 5.96 6.60 7.60
CA SER A 178 7.32 6.10 7.65
C SER A 178 7.86 6.01 6.23
N VAL A 179 9.10 6.46 6.05
CA VAL A 179 9.80 6.48 4.76
C VAL A 179 10.85 5.36 4.74
N TYR A 180 10.86 4.59 3.66
CA TYR A 180 11.78 3.47 3.45
C TYR A 180 12.44 3.53 2.08
N PHE A 181 13.75 3.26 2.02
CA PHE A 181 14.46 3.01 0.77
C PHE A 181 14.45 1.51 0.50
N ARG A 182 13.94 1.10 -0.67
CA ARG A 182 14.02 -0.28 -1.13
C ARG A 182 15.31 -0.48 -1.92
N LEU A 183 16.23 -1.22 -1.32
CA LEU A 183 17.59 -1.40 -1.82
C LEU A 183 17.93 -2.90 -1.93
N GLN A 184 18.90 -3.22 -2.79
CA GLN A 184 19.48 -4.55 -2.87
C GLN A 184 20.98 -4.44 -3.14
N LEU A 185 21.79 -5.13 -2.34
CA LEU A 185 23.21 -5.31 -2.63
C LEU A 185 23.37 -6.51 -3.56
N GLY A 186 23.84 -6.25 -4.78
CA GLY A 186 24.00 -7.21 -5.86
C GLY A 186 23.22 -6.78 -7.11
N LYS A 187 23.69 -7.25 -8.26
CA LYS A 187 23.07 -6.99 -9.56
C LYS A 187 22.02 -8.06 -9.85
N PRO A 188 20.73 -7.72 -9.98
CA PRO A 188 19.72 -8.66 -10.42
C PRO A 188 19.99 -9.08 -11.87
N GLY A 189 19.81 -10.37 -12.14
CA GLY A 189 20.00 -10.95 -13.44
C GLY A 189 19.16 -12.22 -13.62
N LYS A 190 19.26 -12.82 -14.81
CA LYS A 190 18.64 -14.09 -15.14
C LYS A 190 19.68 -15.04 -15.70
N ARG A 191 19.71 -16.28 -15.20
CA ARG A 191 20.53 -17.36 -15.74
C ARG A 191 19.62 -18.55 -16.01
N PHE A 192 19.55 -19.00 -17.26
CA PHE A 192 18.64 -20.06 -17.71
C PHE A 192 17.17 -19.85 -17.32
N GLY A 193 16.70 -18.60 -17.35
CA GLY A 193 15.32 -18.23 -16.96
C GLY A 193 15.09 -18.11 -15.45
N TRP A 194 16.03 -18.58 -14.61
CA TRP A 194 15.99 -18.42 -13.17
C TRP A 194 16.56 -17.08 -12.74
N LYS A 195 15.94 -16.50 -11.71
CA LYS A 195 16.42 -15.27 -11.08
C LYS A 195 17.73 -15.55 -10.34
N VAL A 196 18.75 -14.75 -10.61
CA VAL A 196 20.05 -14.80 -9.95
C VAL A 196 20.44 -13.39 -9.55
N VAL A 197 21.16 -13.26 -8.43
CA VAL A 197 21.72 -11.99 -7.98
C VAL A 197 23.22 -12.15 -7.93
N ASP A 198 23.92 -11.34 -8.72
CA ASP A 198 25.37 -11.32 -8.78
C ASP A 198 25.91 -10.35 -7.72
N THR A 199 26.63 -10.88 -6.74
CA THR A 199 27.20 -10.12 -5.62
C THR A 199 28.69 -9.85 -5.80
N GLU A 200 29.33 -10.25 -6.90
CA GLU A 200 30.79 -10.11 -7.10
C GLU A 200 31.24 -8.64 -7.08
N GLN A 201 30.39 -7.74 -7.58
CA GLN A 201 30.68 -6.30 -7.65
C GLN A 201 30.35 -5.54 -6.36
N VAL A 202 29.82 -6.22 -5.33
CA VAL A 202 29.45 -5.57 -4.05
C VAL A 202 30.70 -5.29 -3.22
N HIS A 203 30.97 -4.01 -2.95
CA HIS A 203 32.11 -3.60 -2.14
C HIS A 203 31.88 -2.23 -1.47
N GLY A 204 32.64 -1.95 -0.40
CA GLY A 204 32.73 -0.62 0.23
C GLY A 204 31.58 -0.25 1.19
N TRP A 205 30.39 -0.78 1.00
CA TRP A 205 29.21 -0.43 1.81
C TRP A 205 29.29 -0.81 3.29
N ASN A 206 30.15 -1.77 3.63
CA ASN A 206 30.37 -2.24 5.00
C ASN A 206 31.49 -1.49 5.74
N ILE A 207 32.08 -0.45 5.15
CA ILE A 207 33.19 0.32 5.76
C ILE A 207 32.67 1.46 6.63
N LYS A 208 31.63 2.17 6.18
CA LYS A 208 30.97 3.25 6.93
C LYS A 208 29.45 3.16 6.79
N PRO A 209 28.69 3.65 7.79
CA PRO A 209 27.24 3.61 7.71
C PRO A 209 26.73 4.60 6.66
N VAL A 210 25.67 4.19 5.98
CA VAL A 210 24.87 5.05 5.12
C VAL A 210 23.97 5.89 6.03
N ARG A 211 23.91 7.20 5.78
CA ARG A 211 23.05 8.13 6.50
C ARG A 211 21.78 8.36 5.70
N PHE A 212 20.65 8.14 6.35
CA PHE A 212 19.34 8.51 5.86
C PHE A 212 18.86 9.75 6.59
N GLN A 213 18.25 10.67 5.87
CA GLN A 213 17.67 11.87 6.45
C GLN A 213 16.27 12.09 5.87
N LEU A 214 15.40 12.63 6.69
CA LEU A 214 14.05 13.04 6.35
C LEU A 214 13.83 14.42 6.93
N SER A 215 13.27 15.32 6.14
CA SER A 215 12.80 16.62 6.59
C SER A 215 11.46 16.95 5.95
N THR A 216 10.67 17.74 6.66
CA THR A 216 9.37 18.21 6.20
C THR A 216 9.35 19.74 6.20
N GLU A 217 8.43 20.32 5.42
CA GLU A 217 8.28 21.78 5.35
C GLU A 217 7.89 22.44 6.69
N ASP A 218 7.24 21.70 7.58
CA ASP A 218 6.91 22.17 8.93
C ASP A 218 8.05 21.98 9.96
N GLY A 219 9.24 21.64 9.50
CA GLY A 219 10.44 21.59 10.34
C GLY A 219 10.65 20.28 11.10
N GLN A 220 9.85 19.24 10.86
CA GLN A 220 10.18 17.91 11.40
C GLN A 220 11.45 17.40 10.71
N HIS A 221 12.31 16.77 11.50
CA HIS A 221 13.56 16.21 11.01
C HIS A 221 13.82 14.86 11.68
N SER A 222 14.23 13.88 10.87
CA SER A 222 14.68 12.58 11.35
C SER A 222 15.95 12.21 10.61
N SER A 223 16.87 11.54 11.31
CA SER A 223 18.09 11.01 10.71
C SER A 223 18.40 9.65 11.30
N SER A 224 18.71 8.68 10.45
CA SER A 224 19.14 7.34 10.86
C SER A 224 20.44 6.97 10.15
N GLN A 225 21.18 6.03 10.73
CA GLN A 225 22.40 5.50 10.13
C GLN A 225 22.39 3.98 10.26
N CYS A 226 22.73 3.28 9.19
CA CYS A 226 22.91 1.83 9.22
C CYS A 226 23.95 1.36 8.21
N MET A 227 24.48 0.17 8.47
CA MET A 227 25.40 -0.51 7.56
C MET A 227 24.59 -1.31 6.54
N LEU A 228 24.94 -1.21 5.26
CA LEU A 228 24.37 -2.10 4.24
C LEU A 228 25.23 -3.36 4.17
N THR A 229 24.77 -4.46 4.76
CA THR A 229 25.50 -5.73 4.85
C THR A 229 24.78 -6.90 4.19
N GLU A 230 23.45 -6.84 4.06
CA GLU A 230 22.64 -7.92 3.51
C GLU A 230 22.71 -7.95 1.98
N ALA A 231 23.50 -8.88 1.45
CA ALA A 231 23.61 -9.11 0.01
C ALA A 231 22.56 -10.11 -0.50
N GLY A 232 22.16 -9.96 -1.76
CA GLY A 232 21.32 -10.91 -2.48
C GLY A 232 19.82 -10.66 -2.39
N ASN A 233 19.33 -9.99 -1.34
CA ASN A 233 17.89 -9.77 -1.11
C ASN A 233 17.50 -8.29 -1.20
N TRP A 234 16.23 -8.05 -1.52
CA TRP A 234 15.62 -6.72 -1.41
C TRP A 234 15.29 -6.45 0.05
N SER A 235 15.80 -5.34 0.58
CA SER A 235 15.56 -4.91 1.96
C SER A 235 15.03 -3.48 1.98
N HIS A 236 14.16 -3.20 2.96
CA HIS A 236 13.57 -1.88 3.19
C HIS A 236 14.32 -1.18 4.34
N TYR A 237 15.07 -0.13 4.00
CA TYR A 237 15.87 0.65 4.95
C TYR A 237 15.09 1.85 5.43
N HIS A 238 14.85 1.94 6.74
CA HIS A 238 14.07 3.01 7.36
C HIS A 238 14.84 4.34 7.38
N ALA A 239 14.28 5.37 6.76
CA ALA A 239 14.87 6.71 6.70
C ALA A 239 14.38 7.63 7.82
N GLY A 240 13.13 7.46 8.26
CA GLY A 240 12.52 8.32 9.27
C GLY A 240 11.00 8.23 9.28
N ASP A 241 10.42 8.80 10.33
CA ASP A 241 8.99 8.94 10.50
C ASP A 241 8.60 10.43 10.48
N PHE A 242 7.41 10.75 9.97
CA PHE A 242 6.84 12.10 10.00
C PHE A 242 5.35 12.06 10.32
N VAL A 243 4.83 13.16 10.85
CA VAL A 243 3.41 13.30 11.22
C VAL A 243 2.74 14.35 10.36
N VAL A 244 1.57 14.02 9.81
CA VAL A 244 0.71 14.96 9.11
C VAL A 244 -0.42 15.39 10.04
N GLY A 245 -0.46 16.68 10.37
CA GLY A 245 -1.48 17.28 11.24
C GLY A 245 -2.85 17.41 10.55
N LYS A 246 -3.92 17.35 11.34
CA LYS A 246 -5.32 17.42 10.87
C LYS A 246 -5.73 18.76 10.23
N SER A 247 -4.94 19.82 10.42
CA SER A 247 -5.26 21.19 9.97
C SER A 247 -4.69 21.54 8.59
N LYS A 248 -3.86 20.68 7.99
CA LYS A 248 -3.33 20.93 6.64
C LYS A 248 -4.31 20.39 5.61
N SER A 249 -5.10 21.29 5.01
CA SER A 249 -5.87 21.02 3.79
C SER A 249 -5.01 21.09 2.51
N SER A 250 -3.70 21.29 2.66
CA SER A 250 -2.74 21.43 1.56
C SER A 250 -1.89 20.17 1.39
N SER A 251 -1.17 20.12 0.28
CA SER A 251 -0.14 19.12 0.08
C SER A 251 0.95 19.22 1.16
N THR A 252 1.54 18.07 1.51
CA THR A 252 2.67 17.97 2.42
C THR A 252 3.93 17.73 1.60
N LYS A 253 4.91 18.63 1.75
CA LYS A 253 6.23 18.49 1.16
C LYS A 253 7.18 17.81 2.12
N ILE A 254 7.73 16.68 1.68
CA ILE A 254 8.77 15.94 2.38
C ILE A 254 10.00 15.82 1.49
N LYS A 255 11.17 15.96 2.10
CA LYS A 255 12.48 15.74 1.47
C LYS A 255 13.17 14.62 2.21
N PHE A 256 13.79 13.72 1.46
CA PHE A 256 14.55 12.63 2.04
C PHE A 256 15.83 12.43 1.26
N SER A 257 16.85 11.94 1.96
CA SER A 257 18.15 11.65 1.37
C SER A 257 18.74 10.38 1.93
N MET A 258 19.56 9.74 1.11
CA MET A 258 20.40 8.62 1.47
C MET A 258 21.81 8.94 0.98
N THR A 259 22.76 9.07 1.92
CA THR A 259 24.09 9.60 1.66
C THR A 259 25.18 8.76 2.30
N GLN A 260 26.27 8.60 1.57
CA GLN A 260 27.54 8.11 2.08
C GLN A 260 28.66 8.82 1.32
N ILE A 261 28.88 10.08 1.73
CA ILE A 261 29.89 10.95 1.14
C ILE A 261 31.23 10.62 1.81
N ASP A 262 32.01 9.78 1.13
CA ASP A 262 33.31 9.36 1.63
C ASP A 262 34.28 9.08 0.48
N CYS A 263 35.35 9.86 0.41
CA CYS A 263 36.41 9.73 -0.58
C CYS A 263 37.56 8.79 -0.14
N THR A 264 37.43 8.07 0.98
CA THR A 264 38.46 7.12 1.44
C THR A 264 38.37 5.74 0.79
N HIS A 265 37.22 5.38 0.23
CA HIS A 265 37.01 4.09 -0.44
C HIS A 265 35.92 4.17 -1.50
N THR A 266 36.04 3.32 -2.53
CA THR A 266 35.00 3.09 -3.54
C THR A 266 33.90 2.20 -3.00
N LYS A 267 32.69 2.40 -3.52
CA LYS A 267 31.48 1.63 -3.20
C LYS A 267 30.83 1.20 -4.51
N GLY A 268 30.31 -0.01 -4.58
CA GLY A 268 29.72 -0.54 -5.81
C GLY A 268 28.77 -1.68 -5.55
N GLY A 269 28.00 -2.04 -6.57
CA GLY A 269 27.09 -3.18 -6.51
C GLY A 269 25.78 -2.93 -5.76
N LEU A 270 25.31 -1.68 -5.65
CA LEU A 270 24.01 -1.36 -5.02
C LEU A 270 22.93 -1.09 -6.07
N CYS A 271 21.77 -1.71 -5.91
CA CYS A 271 20.55 -1.38 -6.62
C CYS A 271 19.66 -0.48 -5.76
N VAL A 272 19.23 0.63 -6.35
CA VAL A 272 18.19 1.52 -5.83
C VAL A 272 16.93 1.31 -6.66
N ASP A 273 15.86 0.79 -6.06
CA ASP A 273 14.60 0.59 -6.75
C ASP A 273 13.65 1.78 -6.57
N SER A 274 13.26 2.03 -5.32
CA SER A 274 12.26 3.04 -5.00
C SER A 274 12.36 3.51 -3.55
N VAL A 275 11.79 4.68 -3.28
CA VAL A 275 11.50 5.14 -1.92
C VAL A 275 10.00 5.01 -1.69
N VAL A 276 9.62 4.43 -0.57
CA VAL A 276 8.21 4.16 -0.24
C VAL A 276 7.82 4.82 1.06
N VAL A 277 6.64 5.43 1.06
CA VAL A 277 5.98 6.06 2.17
C VAL A 277 4.77 5.23 2.55
N TYR A 278 4.73 4.80 3.81
CA TYR A 278 3.63 4.00 4.35
C TYR A 278 3.09 4.62 5.63
N PRO A 279 1.80 4.42 5.94
CA PRO A 279 1.28 4.68 7.28
C PRO A 279 2.03 3.80 8.28
N SER A 280 2.47 4.35 9.40
CA SER A 280 3.27 3.60 10.39
C SER A 280 2.49 2.43 11.01
N SER A 281 1.16 2.46 10.97
CA SER A 281 0.30 1.32 11.34
C SER A 281 0.46 0.09 10.43
N CYS A 282 1.12 0.24 9.27
CA CYS A 282 1.37 -0.82 8.31
C CYS A 282 2.79 -1.41 8.40
N LYS A 283 3.62 -0.97 9.36
CA LYS A 283 5.05 -1.34 9.49
C LYS A 283 5.31 -2.85 9.39
N ASP A 284 4.56 -3.67 10.13
CA ASP A 284 4.78 -5.12 10.20
C ASP A 284 4.55 -5.86 8.87
N ARG A 285 3.85 -5.23 7.92
CA ARG A 285 3.45 -5.86 6.66
C ARG A 285 4.39 -5.54 5.50
N LEU A 286 5.32 -4.60 5.69
CA LEU A 286 6.37 -4.26 4.72
C LEU A 286 7.49 -5.29 4.67
N MET A 287 7.65 -6.09 5.71
CA MET A 287 8.63 -7.17 5.74
C MET A 287 8.12 -8.46 5.04
N GLN A 288 6.91 -8.44 4.47
CA GLN A 288 6.30 -9.60 3.78
C GLN A 288 6.06 -9.37 2.27
N ILE A 289 6.45 -8.21 1.73
CA ILE A 289 6.29 -7.81 0.31
C ILE A 289 7.67 -7.55 -0.29
#